data_AF-A0A495E8X5-F1
#
_entry.id   AF-A0A495E8X5-F1
#
_cell.length_a   1.000
_cell.length_b   1.000
_cell.length_c   1.000
_cell.angle_alpha   90.00
_cell.angle_beta   90.00
_cell.angle_gamma   90.00
#
_symmetry.space_group_name_H-M   'P 1'
#
loop_
_entity.id
_entity.type
_entity.pdbx_description
1 polymer ?
#
loop_
_entity_poly.entity_id
_entity_poly.type
_entity_poly.pdbx_seq_one_letter_code
_entity_poly.pdbx_strand_id
1 'polypeptide(L)'
;MYTNGTQFNFVKGAVGVINTKLGETLKRLNQILYGVVEAKPYTFDWDYIIKEYEATCAGGDIDEFCSSFVHGYAMMNNFLSDHAIKEAMYVELRANLIAKRVSGEIA
;
A
#
# COMPACT_ATOMS: atom_id res chain seq x y z
N MET A 1 -18.71 37.83 46.64
CA MET A 1 -18.08 38.69 45.61
C MET A 1 -16.66 38.20 45.38
N TYR A 2 -16.35 37.96 44.11
CA TYR A 2 -15.15 37.41 43.43
C TYR A 2 -13.78 37.55 44.16
N THR A 3 -12.92 36.53 44.09
CA THR A 3 -11.95 36.43 42.98
C THR A 3 -11.58 34.98 42.61
N ASN A 4 -11.99 34.62 41.40
CA ASN A 4 -11.46 33.65 40.44
C ASN A 4 -10.23 32.84 40.88
N GLY A 5 -10.48 31.56 41.18
CA GLY A 5 -9.44 30.54 41.10
C GLY A 5 -8.79 30.57 39.73
N THR A 6 -7.48 30.73 39.71
CA THR A 6 -6.62 30.61 38.54
C THR A 6 -6.78 29.20 37.97
N GLN A 7 -7.71 29.02 37.03
CA GLN A 7 -7.76 27.82 36.22
C GLN A 7 -6.46 27.78 35.43
N PHE A 8 -5.59 26.82 35.78
CA PHE A 8 -4.39 26.51 35.03
C PHE A 8 -4.77 26.18 33.58
N ASN A 9 -4.59 27.15 32.68
CA ASN A 9 -4.84 27.05 31.24
C ASN A 9 -3.81 26.15 30.50
N PHE A 10 -3.21 25.17 31.18
CA PHE A 10 -2.15 24.33 30.61
C PHE A 10 -2.68 23.20 29.71
N VAL A 11 -3.96 22.84 29.82
CA VAL A 11 -4.48 21.64 29.12
C VAL A 11 -5.07 21.93 27.74
N LYS A 12 -5.45 23.19 27.42
CA LYS A 12 -5.95 23.52 26.07
C LYS A 12 -4.84 23.71 25.02
N GLY A 13 -3.64 24.12 25.43
CA GLY A 13 -2.50 24.29 24.51
C GLY A 13 -1.81 22.98 24.14
N ALA A 14 -1.65 22.07 25.10
CA ALA A 14 -0.93 20.81 24.88
C ALA A 14 -1.68 19.86 23.93
N VAL A 15 -3.01 19.74 24.07
CA VAL A 15 -3.81 18.84 23.22
C VAL A 15 -3.92 19.36 21.78
N GLY A 16 -3.99 20.68 21.59
CA GLY A 16 -4.01 21.31 20.25
C GLY A 16 -2.67 21.21 19.52
N VAL A 17 -1.56 21.47 20.20
CA VAL A 17 -0.20 21.43 19.61
C VAL A 17 0.28 19.99 19.38
N ILE A 18 -0.11 19.04 20.24
CA ILE A 18 0.16 17.62 20.01
C ILE A 18 -0.65 17.13 18.80
N ASN A 19 -1.91 17.54 18.63
CA ASN A 19 -2.70 17.19 17.45
C ASN A 19 -2.12 17.75 16.16
N THR A 20 -1.61 18.99 16.15
CA THR A 20 -1.02 19.57 14.93
C THR A 20 0.32 18.95 14.58
N LYS A 21 1.22 18.78 15.55
CA LYS A 21 2.54 18.13 15.29
C LYS A 21 2.41 16.66 14.94
N LEU A 22 1.49 15.93 15.59
CA LEU A 22 1.21 14.53 15.24
C LEU A 22 0.56 14.46 13.85
N GLY A 23 -0.40 15.33 13.55
CA GLY A 23 -1.04 15.42 12.24
C GLY A 23 -0.06 15.73 11.10
N GLU A 24 0.86 16.67 11.31
CA GLU A 24 1.93 16.98 10.35
C GLU A 24 2.90 15.81 10.20
N THR A 25 3.25 15.13 11.29
CA THR A 25 4.12 13.95 11.25
C THR A 25 3.45 12.79 10.50
N LEU A 26 2.18 12.51 10.76
CA LEU A 26 1.40 11.51 10.04
C LEU A 26 1.22 11.87 8.56
N LYS A 27 1.01 13.15 8.25
CA LYS A 27 0.95 13.63 6.87
C LYS A 27 2.29 13.45 6.16
N ARG A 28 3.41 13.73 6.83
CA ARG A 28 4.76 13.54 6.29
C ARG A 28 5.09 12.06 6.10
N LEU A 29 4.69 11.20 7.05
CA LEU A 29 4.80 9.75 6.92
C LEU A 29 3.98 9.24 5.74
N ASN A 30 2.73 9.71 5.60
CA ASN A 30 1.92 9.40 4.43
C ASN A 30 2.58 9.91 3.14
N GLN A 31 3.11 11.12 3.09
CA GLN A 31 3.81 11.65 1.91
C GLN A 31 5.07 10.84 1.56
N ILE A 32 5.82 10.35 2.56
CA ILE A 32 6.96 9.47 2.32
C ILE A 32 6.46 8.11 1.82
N LEU A 33 5.44 7.53 2.43
CA LEU A 33 4.86 6.25 2.00
C LEU A 33 4.27 6.35 0.59
N TYR A 34 3.48 7.38 0.29
CA TYR A 34 2.91 7.64 -1.02
C TYR A 34 3.98 8.04 -2.05
N GLY A 35 5.01 8.81 -1.67
CA GLY A 35 6.13 9.13 -2.55
C GLY A 35 7.00 7.90 -2.87
N VAL A 36 7.14 6.96 -1.93
CA VAL A 36 7.75 5.65 -2.17
C VAL A 36 6.86 4.77 -3.06
N VAL A 37 5.53 4.90 -2.95
CA VAL A 37 4.58 4.24 -3.87
C VAL A 37 4.71 4.78 -5.30
N GLU A 38 4.91 6.09 -5.48
CA GLU A 38 5.15 6.70 -6.81
C GLU A 38 6.53 6.34 -7.40
N ALA A 39 7.52 5.97 -6.57
CA ALA A 39 8.87 5.61 -7.01
C ALA A 39 9.04 4.14 -7.41
N LYS A 40 7.97 3.33 -7.36
CA LYS A 40 8.05 1.92 -7.75
C LYS A 40 8.36 1.82 -9.26
N PRO A 41 9.30 0.94 -9.67
CA PRO A 41 9.64 0.75 -11.09
C PRO A 41 8.59 -0.06 -11.85
N TYR A 42 7.42 -0.29 -11.25
CA TYR A 42 6.31 -1.04 -11.81
C TYR A 42 4.97 -0.43 -11.39
N THR A 43 3.97 -0.61 -12.23
CA THR A 43 2.56 -0.29 -11.95
C THR A 43 1.69 -1.49 -12.30
N PHE A 44 0.60 -1.66 -11.56
CA PHE A 44 -0.36 -2.73 -11.82
C PHE A 44 -1.54 -2.20 -12.63
N ASP A 45 -1.72 -2.76 -13.82
CA ASP A 45 -2.98 -2.69 -14.57
C ASP A 45 -3.90 -3.81 -14.08
N TRP A 46 -4.78 -3.48 -13.14
CA TRP A 46 -5.65 -4.45 -12.49
C TRP A 46 -6.69 -5.06 -13.43
N ASP A 47 -7.16 -4.31 -14.43
CA ASP A 47 -8.12 -4.82 -15.41
C ASP A 47 -7.46 -5.91 -16.27
N TYR A 48 -6.22 -5.69 -16.69
CA TYR A 48 -5.43 -6.70 -17.38
C TYR A 48 -5.11 -7.90 -16.48
N ILE A 49 -4.61 -7.66 -15.26
CA ILE A 49 -4.18 -8.71 -14.34
C ILE A 49 -5.34 -9.64 -13.97
N ILE A 50 -6.51 -9.11 -13.67
CA ILE A 50 -7.69 -9.92 -13.31
C ILE A 50 -8.09 -10.78 -14.50
N LYS A 51 -8.18 -10.18 -15.69
CA LYS A 51 -8.50 -10.91 -16.92
C LYS A 51 -7.49 -12.02 -17.20
N GLU A 52 -6.20 -11.75 -17.04
CA GLU A 52 -5.14 -12.74 -17.27
C GLU A 52 -5.21 -13.86 -16.23
N TYR A 53 -5.42 -13.53 -14.96
CA TYR A 53 -5.57 -14.51 -13.88
C TYR A 53 -6.77 -15.44 -14.10
N GLU A 54 -7.92 -14.91 -14.50
CA GLU A 54 -9.10 -15.72 -14.81
C GLU A 54 -8.91 -16.56 -16.08
N ALA A 55 -8.23 -16.02 -17.10
CA ALA A 55 -8.01 -16.74 -18.36
C ALA A 55 -6.96 -17.86 -18.24
N THR A 56 -5.88 -17.62 -17.50
CA THR A 56 -4.73 -18.53 -17.42
C THR A 56 -4.83 -19.50 -16.26
N CYS A 57 -5.35 -19.06 -15.11
CA CYS A 57 -5.47 -19.87 -13.91
C CYS A 57 -6.91 -20.31 -13.62
N ALA A 58 -7.94 -19.73 -14.25
CA ALA A 58 -9.35 -20.06 -13.99
C ALA A 58 -9.73 -20.05 -12.50
N GLY A 59 -9.18 -19.10 -11.73
CA GLY A 59 -9.32 -19.06 -10.27
C GLY A 59 -8.43 -20.06 -9.52
N GLY A 60 -7.35 -20.52 -10.16
CA GLY A 60 -6.39 -21.49 -9.64
C GLY A 60 -5.41 -20.91 -8.62
N ASP A 61 -4.16 -21.37 -8.66
CA ASP A 61 -3.16 -21.00 -7.66
C ASP A 61 -2.67 -19.55 -7.85
N ILE A 62 -3.00 -18.68 -6.90
CA ILE A 62 -2.55 -17.27 -6.87
C ILE A 62 -1.02 -17.19 -6.82
N ASP A 63 -0.37 -18.11 -6.11
CA ASP A 63 1.08 -18.07 -5.93
C ASP A 63 1.81 -18.42 -7.25
N GLU A 64 1.30 -19.39 -7.99
CA GLU A 64 1.79 -19.74 -9.33
C GLU A 64 1.58 -18.58 -10.32
N PHE A 65 0.38 -17.99 -10.32
CA PHE A 65 0.08 -16.83 -11.17
C PHE A 65 1.03 -15.65 -10.86
N CYS A 66 1.16 -15.28 -9.58
CA CYS A 66 1.98 -14.13 -9.19
C CYS A 66 3.44 -14.32 -9.57
N SER A 67 3.99 -15.52 -9.32
CA SER A 67 5.39 -15.81 -9.65
C SER A 67 5.66 -15.74 -11.16
N SER A 68 4.75 -16.29 -11.97
CA SER A 68 4.84 -16.26 -13.43
C SER A 68 4.67 -14.84 -14.00
N PHE A 69 3.68 -14.10 -13.50
CA PHE A 69 3.39 -12.74 -13.92
C PHE A 69 4.57 -11.80 -13.63
N VAL A 70 5.09 -11.83 -12.40
CA VAL A 70 6.24 -11.01 -12.00
C VAL A 70 7.48 -11.36 -12.82
N HIS A 71 7.71 -12.65 -13.10
CA HIS A 71 8.82 -13.07 -13.95
C HIS A 71 8.71 -12.48 -15.36
N GLY A 72 7.55 -12.63 -16.01
CA GLY A 72 7.30 -12.09 -17.35
C GLY A 72 7.42 -10.56 -17.38
N TYR A 73 6.83 -9.87 -16.41
CA TYR A 73 6.93 -8.41 -16.31
C TYR A 73 8.38 -7.94 -16.13
N ALA A 74 9.15 -8.63 -15.29
CA ALA A 74 10.56 -8.31 -15.06
C ALA A 74 11.43 -8.52 -16.32
N MET A 75 11.11 -9.52 -17.15
CA MET A 75 11.73 -9.70 -18.46
C MET A 75 11.41 -8.53 -19.41
N MET A 76 10.14 -8.12 -19.48
CA MET A 76 9.69 -7.05 -20.38
C MET A 76 10.22 -5.66 -20.00
N ASN A 77 10.49 -5.43 -18.71
CA ASN A 77 10.91 -4.14 -18.17
C ASN A 77 12.38 -4.10 -17.73
N ASN A 78 13.18 -5.10 -18.14
CA ASN A 78 14.64 -5.15 -17.95
C ASN A 78 15.10 -5.06 -16.48
N PHE A 79 14.35 -5.68 -15.55
CA PHE A 79 14.75 -5.81 -14.14
C PHE A 79 14.76 -7.28 -13.67
N LEU A 80 14.90 -8.24 -14.59
CA LEU A 80 14.89 -9.67 -14.29
C LEU A 80 15.89 -10.10 -13.21
N SER A 81 17.05 -9.43 -13.11
CA SER A 81 18.08 -9.69 -12.09
C SER A 81 17.82 -8.99 -10.75
N ASP A 82 16.86 -8.06 -10.67
CA ASP A 82 16.55 -7.35 -9.43
C ASP A 82 15.57 -8.17 -8.58
N HIS A 83 16.14 -8.93 -7.66
CA HIS A 83 15.37 -9.78 -6.74
C HIS A 83 14.51 -8.97 -5.77
N ALA A 84 14.96 -7.78 -5.35
CA ALA A 84 14.22 -6.97 -4.38
C ALA A 84 12.95 -6.41 -5.01
N ILE A 85 13.04 -5.90 -6.25
CA ILE A 85 11.89 -5.40 -7.00
C ILE A 85 10.89 -6.55 -7.25
N LYS A 86 11.36 -7.71 -7.71
CA LYS A 86 10.49 -8.86 -7.98
C LYS A 86 9.77 -9.34 -6.73
N GLU A 87 10.47 -9.46 -5.61
CA GLU A 87 9.85 -9.88 -4.34
C GLU A 87 8.80 -8.87 -3.87
N ALA A 88 9.12 -7.57 -3.93
CA ALA A 88 8.17 -6.52 -3.58
C ALA A 88 6.91 -6.59 -4.46
N MET A 89 7.10 -6.75 -5.78
CA MET A 89 6.01 -6.87 -6.74
C MET A 89 5.16 -8.12 -6.49
N TYR A 90 5.79 -9.27 -6.21
CA TYR A 90 5.12 -10.53 -5.89
C TYR A 90 4.25 -10.39 -4.64
N VAL A 91 4.81 -9.88 -3.54
CA VAL A 91 4.08 -9.73 -2.27
C VAL A 91 2.88 -8.79 -2.43
N GLU A 92 3.05 -7.68 -3.14
CA GLU A 92 1.96 -6.73 -3.38
C GLU A 92 0.86 -7.32 -4.27
N LEU A 93 1.23 -7.96 -5.38
CA LEU A 93 0.29 -8.61 -6.28
C LEU A 93 -0.52 -9.69 -5.56
N ARG A 94 0.18 -10.56 -4.82
CA ARG A 94 -0.42 -11.64 -4.02
C ARG A 94 -1.40 -11.11 -2.98
N ALA A 95 -1.01 -10.10 -2.21
CA ALA A 95 -1.85 -9.53 -1.16
C ALA A 95 -3.17 -8.98 -1.72
N ASN A 96 -3.10 -8.29 -2.85
CA ASN A 96 -4.28 -7.73 -3.52
C ASN A 96 -5.18 -8.81 -4.12
N LEU A 97 -4.62 -9.83 -4.78
CA LEU A 97 -5.43 -10.93 -5.33
C LEU A 97 -6.11 -11.74 -4.23
N ILE A 98 -5.43 -12.00 -3.10
CA ILE A 98 -6.06 -12.65 -1.94
C ILE A 98 -7.21 -11.80 -1.41
N ALA A 99 -7.01 -10.49 -1.26
CA ALA A 99 -8.07 -9.59 -0.80
C ALA A 99 -9.30 -9.62 -1.72
N LYS A 100 -9.06 -9.62 -3.05
CA LYS A 100 -10.11 -9.72 -4.07
C LYS A 100 -10.84 -11.07 -4.07
N ARG A 101 -10.12 -12.17 -3.83
CA ARG A 101 -10.76 -13.49 -3.69
C ARG A 101 -11.62 -13.55 -2.44
N VAL A 102 -11.14 -13.00 -1.32
CA VAL A 102 -11.90 -12.94 -0.06
C VAL A 102 -13.14 -12.05 -0.19
N SER A 103 -13.09 -10.97 -0.99
CA SER A 103 -14.26 -10.13 -1.27
C SER A 103 -15.23 -10.74 -2.30
N GLY A 104 -14.85 -11.83 -2.97
CA GLY A 104 -15.64 -12.47 -4.03
C GLY A 104 -15.60 -11.73 -5.36
N GLU A 105 -14.65 -10.81 -5.56
CA GLU A 105 -14.43 -10.13 -6.85
C GLU A 105 -13.82 -11.05 -7.91
N ILE A 106 -13.08 -12.07 -7.48
CA ILE A 106 -12.45 -13.09 -8.33
C ILE A 106 -12.66 -14.48 -7.72
N ALA A 107 -12.53 -15.51 -8.56
CA ALA A 107 -12.63 -16.92 -8.16
C ALA A 107 -11.45 -17.41 -7.29
#